data_AF-A0A973TQ81-F1
#
_entry.id   AF-A0A973TQ81-F1
#
_cell.length_a   1.000
_cell.length_b   1.000
_cell.length_c   1.000
_cell.angle_alpha   90.00
_cell.angle_beta   90.00
_cell.angle_gamma   90.00
#
_symmetry.space_group_name_H-M   'P 1'
#
loop_
_entity.id
_entity.type
_entity.pdbx_description
1 polymer ?
#
loop_
_entity_poly.entity_id
_entity_poly.type
_entity_poly.pdbx_seq_one_letter_code
_entity_poly.pdbx_strand_id
1 'polypeptide(L)'
;MHALHAGGVTHAVPVDDASRVGQARRCAVHVAQTVGFDEDDTGRVALVATELATNMVKHAGGGTMQVQAISGTQGKGVELIASDKGQGFDFVACLADGHSTAGTKGIGLGAVARQAQVVDMFADARGAVVMARFFPRQGGHRDLRYGASQRSYKDDPLCGDGWSVAYDEALRTAMLVDGLGHGAPAHDAARAAMHAFNASEARNPAVAMDGLHQAMSGTRGGAV
;
A
#
# COMPACT_ATOMS: atom_id res chain seq x y z
N MET A 1 20.48 11.23 3.71
CA MET A 1 19.97 9.83 3.79
C MET A 1 19.41 9.43 2.44
N HIS A 2 20.06 8.51 1.72
CA HIS A 2 19.54 7.99 0.45
C HIS A 2 18.66 6.78 0.71
N ALA A 3 17.38 6.89 0.40
CA ALA A 3 16.45 5.79 0.56
C ALA A 3 15.69 5.61 -0.76
N LEU A 4 15.70 4.39 -1.29
CA LEU A 4 15.17 4.06 -2.59
C LEU A 4 14.11 2.99 -2.46
N HIS A 5 12.94 3.23 -3.05
CA HIS A 5 11.77 2.40 -2.86
C HIS A 5 11.11 2.13 -4.20
N ALA A 6 11.18 0.86 -4.60
CA ALA A 6 10.44 0.34 -5.72
C ALA A 6 9.09 -0.21 -5.25
N GLY A 7 8.06 0.05 -6.04
CA GLY A 7 6.75 -0.53 -5.87
C GLY A 7 6.67 -2.02 -6.16
N GLY A 8 5.55 -2.60 -5.77
CA GLY A 8 5.09 -3.92 -6.18
C GLY A 8 3.58 -3.88 -6.36
N VAL A 9 3.02 -4.94 -6.94
CA VAL A 9 1.57 -5.02 -7.19
C VAL A 9 0.78 -4.93 -5.88
N THR A 10 -0.17 -4.01 -5.84
CA THR A 10 -1.15 -3.88 -4.76
C THR A 10 -2.21 -4.97 -4.92
N HIS A 11 -2.38 -5.81 -3.90
CA HIS A 11 -3.50 -6.74 -3.87
C HIS A 11 -4.77 -5.99 -3.49
N ALA A 12 -5.85 -6.19 -4.25
CA ALA A 12 -7.16 -5.61 -3.96
C ALA A 12 -8.17 -6.73 -3.69
N VAL A 13 -8.67 -6.81 -2.47
CA VAL A 13 -9.68 -7.79 -2.06
C VAL A 13 -11.03 -7.07 -1.93
N PRO A 14 -12.04 -7.40 -2.76
CA PRO A 14 -13.39 -6.91 -2.53
C PRO A 14 -13.93 -7.53 -1.23
N VAL A 15 -14.56 -6.69 -0.40
CA VAL A 15 -15.15 -7.09 0.88
C VAL A 15 -16.61 -6.70 0.87
N ASP A 16 -17.44 -7.51 0.22
CA ASP A 16 -18.89 -7.33 0.08
C ASP A 16 -19.71 -8.16 1.07
N ASP A 17 -19.13 -9.22 1.64
CA ASP A 17 -19.77 -10.07 2.63
C ASP A 17 -18.82 -10.59 3.73
N ALA A 18 -19.37 -11.28 4.71
CA ALA A 18 -18.62 -11.82 5.85
C ALA A 18 -17.57 -12.88 5.46
N SER A 19 -17.76 -13.62 4.37
CA SER A 19 -16.78 -14.60 3.89
C SER A 19 -15.51 -13.94 3.35
N ARG A 20 -15.64 -12.72 2.78
CA ARG A 20 -14.51 -11.92 2.30
C ARG A 20 -13.62 -11.38 3.40
N VAL A 21 -14.12 -11.21 4.62
CA VAL A 21 -13.29 -10.81 5.77
C VAL A 21 -12.13 -11.79 5.97
N GLY A 22 -12.41 -13.09 5.89
CA GLY A 22 -11.37 -14.12 5.96
C GLY A 22 -10.38 -14.06 4.80
N GLN A 23 -10.83 -13.72 3.60
CA GLN A 23 -9.95 -13.55 2.43
C GLN A 23 -9.02 -12.35 2.59
N ALA A 24 -9.54 -11.20 3.03
CA ALA A 24 -8.76 -9.99 3.27
C ALA A 24 -7.67 -10.25 4.32
N ARG A 25 -8.03 -10.92 5.44
CA ARG A 25 -7.08 -11.34 6.47
C ARG A 25 -5.98 -12.24 5.92
N ARG A 26 -6.32 -13.27 5.14
CA ARG A 26 -5.32 -14.18 4.55
C ARG A 26 -4.37 -13.47 3.58
N CYS A 27 -4.88 -12.55 2.77
CA CYS A 27 -4.07 -11.72 1.90
C CYS A 27 -3.09 -10.84 2.70
N ALA A 28 -3.57 -10.19 3.76
CA ALA A 28 -2.74 -9.39 4.65
C ALA A 28 -1.64 -10.21 5.35
N VAL A 29 -1.97 -11.42 5.83
CA VAL A 29 -1.00 -12.37 6.40
C VAL A 29 0.04 -12.78 5.37
N HIS A 30 -0.39 -13.12 4.15
CA HIS A 30 0.52 -13.52 3.09
C HIS A 30 1.55 -12.42 2.79
N VAL A 31 1.09 -11.18 2.60
CA VAL A 31 1.99 -10.04 2.34
C VAL A 31 2.94 -9.80 3.52
N ALA A 32 2.45 -9.86 4.76
CA ALA A 32 3.30 -9.72 5.95
C ALA A 32 4.41 -10.78 6.02
N GLN A 33 4.08 -12.04 5.75
CA GLN A 33 5.05 -13.13 5.72
C GLN A 33 6.06 -12.97 4.58
N THR A 34 5.60 -12.54 3.39
CA THR A 34 6.48 -12.29 2.24
C THR A 34 7.50 -11.18 2.51
N VAL A 35 7.15 -10.18 3.31
CA VAL A 35 8.11 -9.12 3.73
C VAL A 35 8.94 -9.51 4.96
N GLY A 36 8.76 -10.72 5.51
CA GLY A 36 9.57 -11.26 6.60
C GLY A 36 9.13 -10.87 8.01
N PHE A 37 7.86 -10.52 8.21
CA PHE A 37 7.32 -10.27 9.57
C PHE A 37 7.32 -11.58 10.38
N ASP A 38 7.59 -11.45 11.69
CA ASP A 38 7.43 -12.56 12.63
C ASP A 38 5.95 -12.84 12.92
N GLU A 39 5.68 -13.83 13.78
CA GLU A 39 4.31 -14.23 14.13
C GLU A 39 3.52 -13.11 14.82
N ASP A 40 4.18 -12.33 15.67
CA ASP A 40 3.55 -11.24 16.43
C ASP A 40 3.21 -10.06 15.51
N ASP A 41 4.16 -9.64 14.68
CA ASP A 41 3.99 -8.58 13.68
C ASP A 41 2.93 -8.97 12.64
N THR A 42 2.95 -10.23 12.17
CA THR A 42 1.92 -10.79 11.28
C THR A 42 0.55 -10.81 11.95
N GLY A 43 0.49 -11.16 13.24
CA GLY A 43 -0.72 -11.15 14.05
C GLY A 43 -1.38 -9.77 14.13
N ARG A 44 -0.58 -8.70 14.27
CA ARG A 44 -1.09 -7.32 14.27
C ARG A 44 -1.75 -6.95 12.94
N VAL A 45 -1.08 -7.26 11.83
CA VAL A 45 -1.59 -6.98 10.47
C VAL A 45 -2.90 -7.73 10.26
N ALA A 46 -2.97 -9.01 10.66
CA ALA A 46 -4.17 -9.84 10.53
C ALA A 46 -5.35 -9.32 11.35
N LEU A 47 -5.10 -8.86 12.58
CA LEU A 47 -6.10 -8.27 13.45
C LEU A 47 -6.71 -7.01 12.82
N VAL A 48 -5.86 -6.06 12.40
CA VAL A 48 -6.34 -4.82 11.78
C VAL A 48 -7.07 -5.07 10.46
N ALA A 49 -6.57 -5.97 9.62
CA ALA A 49 -7.25 -6.34 8.38
C ALA A 49 -8.67 -6.87 8.66
N THR A 50 -8.84 -7.65 9.74
CA THR A 50 -10.12 -8.22 10.14
C THR A 50 -11.07 -7.16 10.66
N GLU A 51 -10.59 -6.24 11.51
CA GLU A 51 -11.40 -5.13 12.05
C GLU A 51 -11.89 -4.20 10.93
N LEU A 52 -10.98 -3.77 10.05
CA LEU A 52 -11.31 -2.91 8.91
C LEU A 52 -12.28 -3.59 7.94
N ALA A 53 -12.05 -4.86 7.59
CA ALA A 53 -12.94 -5.62 6.72
C ALA A 53 -14.33 -5.84 7.35
N THR A 54 -14.37 -6.15 8.65
CA THR A 54 -15.64 -6.29 9.39
C THR A 54 -16.42 -4.98 9.42
N ASN A 55 -15.72 -3.84 9.59
CA ASN A 55 -16.34 -2.53 9.57
C ASN A 55 -16.96 -2.20 8.21
N MET A 56 -16.30 -2.53 7.10
CA MET A 56 -16.86 -2.34 5.75
C MET A 56 -18.18 -3.09 5.59
N VAL A 57 -18.23 -4.37 5.96
CA VAL A 57 -19.44 -5.20 5.84
C VAL A 57 -20.56 -4.68 6.75
N LYS A 58 -20.26 -4.40 8.02
CA LYS A 58 -21.29 -4.04 9.01
C LYS A 58 -21.82 -2.62 8.85
N HIS A 59 -21.02 -1.70 8.31
CA HIS A 59 -21.32 -0.27 8.40
C HIS A 59 -21.33 0.47 7.07
N ALA A 60 -20.83 -0.13 5.99
CA ALA A 60 -20.72 0.52 4.69
C ALA A 60 -21.37 -0.27 3.54
N GLY A 61 -21.94 -1.44 3.81
CA GLY A 61 -22.46 -2.32 2.76
C GLY A 61 -21.36 -2.96 1.90
N GLY A 62 -20.12 -2.94 2.39
CA GLY A 62 -18.94 -3.47 1.73
C GLY A 62 -17.95 -2.41 1.26
N GLY A 63 -16.86 -2.86 0.65
CA GLY A 63 -15.77 -2.00 0.20
C GLY A 63 -14.64 -2.79 -0.47
N THR A 64 -13.44 -2.22 -0.48
CA THR A 64 -12.22 -2.85 -0.98
C THR A 64 -11.11 -2.69 0.04
N MET A 65 -10.44 -3.81 0.34
CA MET A 65 -9.19 -3.84 1.09
C MET A 65 -8.03 -3.90 0.10
N GLN A 66 -7.20 -2.87 0.08
CA GLN A 66 -5.89 -2.92 -0.56
C GLN A 66 -4.84 -3.36 0.44
N VAL A 67 -3.95 -4.25 0.01
CA VAL A 67 -2.83 -4.78 0.79
C VAL A 67 -1.57 -4.70 -0.06
N GLN A 68 -0.52 -4.07 0.45
CA GLN A 68 0.75 -4.00 -0.26
C GLN A 68 1.96 -4.00 0.66
N ALA A 69 3.07 -4.50 0.14
CA ALA A 69 4.37 -4.28 0.75
C ALA A 69 4.79 -2.82 0.53
N ILE A 70 5.23 -2.19 1.61
CA ILE A 70 5.82 -0.84 1.58
C ILE A 70 7.26 -0.92 2.06
N SER A 71 7.96 0.20 1.97
CA SER A 71 9.31 0.32 2.51
C SER A 71 9.38 1.46 3.51
N GLY A 72 10.10 1.21 4.59
CA GLY A 72 10.45 2.20 5.60
C GLY A 72 11.94 2.53 5.55
N THR A 73 12.40 3.31 6.52
CA THR A 73 13.81 3.72 6.63
C THR A 73 14.80 2.58 6.88
N GLN A 74 14.36 1.49 7.51
CA GLN A 74 15.23 0.39 7.96
C GLN A 74 14.74 -1.00 7.52
N GLY A 75 13.80 -1.07 6.58
CA GLY A 75 13.30 -2.35 6.07
C GLY A 75 11.95 -2.25 5.39
N LYS A 76 11.32 -3.41 5.13
CA LYS A 76 9.99 -3.49 4.53
C LYS A 76 8.90 -3.35 5.58
N GLY A 77 7.71 -2.99 5.13
CA GLY A 77 6.50 -2.91 5.94
C GLY A 77 5.29 -3.39 5.15
N VAL A 78 4.12 -3.31 5.78
CA VAL A 78 2.83 -3.63 5.16
C VAL A 78 1.92 -2.43 5.29
N GLU A 79 1.20 -2.11 4.21
CA GLU A 79 0.12 -1.14 4.21
C GLU A 79 -1.22 -1.83 3.93
N LEU A 80 -2.22 -1.44 4.71
CA LEU A 80 -3.62 -1.76 4.49
C LEU A 80 -4.35 -0.46 4.17
N ILE A 81 -5.12 -0.43 3.08
CA ILE A 81 -6.06 0.66 2.80
C ILE A 81 -7.45 0.05 2.66
N ALA A 82 -8.33 0.35 3.61
CA ALA A 82 -9.74 0.02 3.50
C ALA A 82 -10.49 1.22 2.91
N SER A 83 -11.20 1.01 1.80
CA SER A 83 -12.01 2.04 1.16
C SER A 83 -13.44 1.55 0.97
N ASP A 84 -14.41 2.34 1.39
CA ASP A 84 -15.84 2.03 1.24
C ASP A 84 -16.65 3.24 0.74
N LYS A 85 -17.91 2.99 0.38
CA LYS A 85 -18.88 4.00 -0.06
C LYS A 85 -20.01 4.18 0.95
N GLY A 86 -19.75 3.88 2.22
CA GLY A 86 -20.71 4.00 3.30
C GLY A 86 -20.96 5.46 3.67
N GLN A 87 -21.86 5.67 4.64
CA GLN A 87 -21.98 6.98 5.26
C GLN A 87 -20.67 7.31 6.00
N GLY A 88 -20.06 8.45 5.66
CA GLY A 88 -18.86 8.94 6.35
C GLY A 88 -19.04 8.98 7.87
N PHE A 89 -17.94 8.98 8.61
CA PHE A 89 -17.96 9.00 10.07
C PHE A 89 -16.95 10.01 10.63
N ASP A 90 -17.25 10.56 11.82
CA ASP A 90 -16.30 11.39 12.55
C ASP A 90 -15.31 10.49 13.30
N PHE A 91 -14.07 10.49 12.83
CA PHE A 91 -13.01 9.69 13.41
C PHE A 91 -12.56 10.15 14.79
N VAL A 92 -12.49 11.48 15.01
CA VAL A 92 -12.00 12.02 16.29
C VAL A 92 -12.95 11.62 17.40
N ALA A 93 -14.26 11.65 17.12
CA ALA A 93 -15.28 11.08 18.00
C ALA A 93 -15.07 9.58 18.23
N CYS A 94 -14.83 8.78 17.19
CA CYS A 94 -14.64 7.33 17.30
C CYS A 94 -13.39 6.94 18.12
N LEU A 95 -12.32 7.74 18.09
CA LEU A 95 -11.11 7.54 18.91
C LEU A 95 -11.33 7.89 20.38
N ALA A 96 -12.02 8.99 20.64
CA ALA A 96 -12.31 9.47 21.99
C ALA A 96 -13.24 8.52 22.75
N ASP A 97 -14.20 7.92 22.05
CA ASP A 97 -15.21 6.99 22.58
C ASP A 97 -14.67 5.59 22.96
N GLY A 98 -13.36 5.41 23.07
CA GLY A 98 -12.70 4.18 23.55
C GLY A 98 -13.12 3.69 24.96
N HIS A 99 -14.14 4.29 25.57
CA HIS A 99 -14.77 3.94 26.85
C HIS A 99 -16.24 3.47 26.76
N SER A 100 -16.87 3.42 25.58
CA SER A 100 -18.30 3.05 25.48
C SER A 100 -18.51 1.53 25.38
N THR A 101 -19.15 0.98 26.42
CA THR A 101 -19.72 -0.37 26.50
C THR A 101 -21.02 -0.47 25.70
N ALA A 102 -20.94 -0.45 24.37
CA ALA A 102 -21.92 -1.03 23.45
C ALA A 102 -21.35 -0.89 22.03
N GLY A 103 -21.21 -2.01 21.31
CA GLY A 103 -20.50 -2.05 20.04
C GLY A 103 -21.02 -1.05 18.99
N THR A 104 -20.11 -0.53 18.16
CA THR A 104 -20.14 -0.78 16.70
C THR A 104 -19.01 -0.10 15.91
N LYS A 105 -18.38 1.01 16.34
CA LYS A 105 -17.24 1.59 15.57
C LYS A 105 -15.99 1.97 16.38
N GLY A 106 -16.13 2.47 17.61
CA GLY A 106 -15.01 3.02 18.40
C GLY A 106 -13.97 1.99 18.87
N ILE A 107 -14.39 0.78 19.23
CA ILE A 107 -13.48 -0.26 19.73
C ILE A 107 -12.55 -0.77 18.63
N GLY A 108 -13.09 -1.02 17.43
CA GLY A 108 -12.35 -1.53 16.28
C GLY A 108 -11.32 -0.53 15.79
N LEU A 109 -11.71 0.75 15.61
CA LEU A 109 -10.78 1.81 15.18
C LEU A 109 -9.73 2.13 16.25
N GLY A 110 -10.10 2.09 17.53
CA GLY A 110 -9.12 2.17 18.63
C GLY A 110 -8.11 1.02 18.60
N ALA A 111 -8.53 -0.20 18.24
CA ALA A 111 -7.62 -1.31 18.04
C ALA A 111 -6.68 -1.07 16.86
N VAL A 112 -7.18 -0.56 15.72
CA VAL A 112 -6.34 -0.19 14.57
C VAL A 112 -5.24 0.79 14.99
N ALA A 113 -5.60 1.87 15.68
CA ALA A 113 -4.67 2.90 16.14
C ALA A 113 -3.61 2.39 17.14
N ARG A 114 -3.93 1.34 17.94
CA ARG A 114 -2.97 0.74 18.88
C ARG A 114 -2.00 -0.24 18.23
N GLN A 115 -2.37 -0.83 17.09
CA GLN A 115 -1.58 -1.90 16.45
C GLN A 115 -0.70 -1.39 15.31
N ALA A 116 -1.16 -0.39 14.56
CA ALA A 116 -0.42 0.19 13.45
C ALA A 116 0.55 1.29 13.92
N GLN A 117 1.66 1.46 13.22
CA GLN A 117 2.62 2.54 13.48
C GLN A 117 2.18 3.86 12.85
N VAL A 118 1.46 3.80 11.72
CA VAL A 118 0.85 4.96 11.08
C VAL A 118 -0.59 4.63 10.78
N VAL A 119 -1.49 5.54 11.12
CA VAL A 119 -2.89 5.51 10.71
C VAL A 119 -3.23 6.87 10.15
N ASP A 120 -3.86 6.88 8.99
CA ASP A 120 -4.45 8.08 8.40
C ASP A 120 -5.83 7.73 7.86
N MET A 121 -6.71 8.73 7.80
CA MET A 121 -8.03 8.52 7.23
C MET A 121 -8.70 9.78 6.75
N PHE A 122 -9.62 9.54 5.84
CA PHE A 122 -10.46 10.54 5.26
C PHE A 122 -11.87 9.97 5.12
N ALA A 123 -12.88 10.73 5.52
CA ALA A 123 -14.27 10.36 5.32
C ALA A 123 -15.09 11.59 4.96
N ASP A 124 -16.00 11.43 4.00
CA ASP A 124 -16.99 12.43 3.63
C ASP A 124 -18.31 11.75 3.23
N ALA A 125 -19.23 12.50 2.61
CA ALA A 125 -20.51 11.97 2.16
C ALA A 125 -20.42 10.86 1.09
N ARG A 126 -19.25 10.66 0.46
CA ARG A 126 -19.02 9.67 -0.60
C ARG A 126 -18.49 8.34 -0.08
N GLY A 127 -18.02 8.30 1.17
CA GLY A 127 -17.39 7.11 1.74
C GLY A 127 -16.28 7.44 2.73
N ALA A 128 -15.53 6.40 3.09
CA ALA A 128 -14.37 6.51 3.96
C ALA A 128 -13.17 5.74 3.38
N VAL A 129 -11.97 6.23 3.72
CA VAL A 129 -10.70 5.59 3.47
C VAL A 129 -9.92 5.56 4.77
N VAL A 130 -9.49 4.37 5.20
CA VAL A 130 -8.64 4.17 6.37
C VAL A 130 -7.36 3.47 5.93
N MET A 131 -6.23 4.14 6.13
CA MET A 131 -4.90 3.61 5.89
C MET A 131 -4.26 3.21 7.21
N ALA A 132 -3.63 2.04 7.25
CA ALA A 132 -2.81 1.57 8.36
C ALA A 132 -1.49 1.00 7.84
N ARG A 133 -0.37 1.46 8.40
CA ARG A 133 0.97 0.96 8.08
C ARG A 133 1.62 0.28 9.25
N PHE A 134 2.28 -0.82 8.93
CA PHE A 134 2.96 -1.68 9.86
C PHE A 134 4.42 -1.80 9.47
N PHE A 135 5.27 -1.74 10.49
CA PHE A 135 6.67 -2.11 10.41
C PHE A 135 6.98 -3.11 11.52
N PRO A 136 8.09 -3.86 11.42
CA PRO A 136 8.54 -4.68 12.52
C PRO A 136 8.71 -3.85 13.78
N ARG A 137 8.26 -4.37 14.92
CA ARG A 137 8.37 -3.63 16.20
C ARG A 137 9.82 -3.47 16.64
N GLN A 138 10.65 -4.45 16.31
CA GLN A 138 12.09 -4.40 16.52
C GLN A 138 12.75 -3.65 15.38
N GLY A 139 13.84 -2.93 15.65
CA GLY A 139 14.70 -2.39 14.58
C GLY A 139 14.40 -0.97 14.11
N GLY A 140 13.71 -0.13 14.90
CA GLY A 140 13.71 1.33 14.70
C GLY A 140 13.08 1.85 13.39
N HIS A 141 12.36 1.00 12.67
CA HIS A 141 11.75 1.31 11.38
C HIS A 141 10.84 2.55 11.46
N ARG A 142 11.00 3.46 10.50
CA ARG A 142 10.15 4.63 10.34
C ARG A 142 9.47 4.63 8.99
N ASP A 143 8.26 5.16 8.99
CA ASP A 143 7.47 5.37 7.80
C ASP A 143 8.13 6.37 6.86
N LEU A 144 8.01 6.09 5.57
CA LEU A 144 8.36 7.02 4.51
C LEU A 144 7.07 7.57 3.93
N ARG A 145 6.91 8.89 4.04
CA ARG A 145 5.68 9.57 3.67
C ARG A 145 5.54 9.72 2.15
N TYR A 146 5.21 8.62 1.49
CA TYR A 146 4.71 8.54 0.11
C TYR A 146 3.39 7.77 0.09
N GLY A 147 2.59 7.91 -0.96
CA GLY A 147 1.47 7.02 -1.25
C GLY A 147 1.54 6.58 -2.70
N ALA A 148 1.40 5.29 -2.97
CA ALA A 148 1.42 4.74 -4.32
C ALA A 148 0.59 3.45 -4.35
N SER A 149 -0.08 3.20 -5.47
CA SER A 149 -0.79 1.95 -5.72
C SER A 149 -0.53 1.53 -7.16
N GLN A 150 -0.24 0.25 -7.36
CA GLN A 150 0.07 -0.34 -8.66
C GLN A 150 -0.82 -1.55 -8.84
N ARG A 151 -1.77 -1.50 -9.78
CA ARG A 151 -2.74 -2.57 -9.99
C ARG A 151 -2.52 -3.22 -11.34
N SER A 152 -2.53 -4.55 -11.38
CA SER A 152 -2.57 -5.25 -12.64
C SER A 152 -3.97 -5.20 -13.24
N TYR A 153 -4.03 -5.25 -14.58
CA TYR A 153 -5.27 -5.35 -15.31
C TYR A 153 -5.89 -6.73 -15.12
N LYS A 154 -7.15 -6.80 -14.66
CA LYS A 154 -7.91 -8.06 -14.47
C LYS A 154 -7.16 -9.15 -13.67
N ASP A 155 -6.43 -8.74 -12.64
CA ASP A 155 -5.65 -9.62 -11.77
C ASP A 155 -4.57 -10.42 -12.53
N ASP A 156 -4.08 -9.91 -13.66
CA ASP A 156 -2.92 -10.45 -14.37
C ASP A 156 -1.74 -10.53 -13.38
N PRO A 157 -1.01 -11.66 -13.32
CA PRO A 157 0.16 -11.78 -12.44
C PRO A 157 1.26 -10.76 -12.78
N LEU A 158 1.25 -10.20 -13.98
CA LEU A 158 2.19 -9.18 -14.42
C LEU A 158 1.49 -7.82 -14.55
N CYS A 159 2.11 -6.80 -13.96
CA CYS A 159 1.69 -5.41 -14.12
C CYS A 159 2.65 -4.71 -15.10
N GLY A 160 2.07 -4.06 -16.11
CA GLY A 160 2.81 -3.26 -17.10
C GLY A 160 3.25 -1.90 -16.56
N ASP A 161 2.72 -1.49 -15.42
CA ASP A 161 3.10 -0.24 -14.77
C ASP A 161 4.20 -0.47 -13.76
N GLY A 162 4.90 0.60 -13.40
CA GLY A 162 5.93 0.55 -12.39
C GLY A 162 6.16 1.91 -11.76
N TRP A 163 6.67 1.93 -10.55
CA TRP A 163 7.04 3.18 -9.91
C TRP A 163 8.23 2.98 -8.98
N SER A 164 8.97 4.06 -8.77
CA SER A 164 10.04 4.11 -7.77
C SER A 164 10.16 5.52 -7.19
N VAL A 165 10.49 5.62 -5.91
CA VAL A 165 10.74 6.89 -5.23
C VAL A 165 12.13 6.85 -4.62
N ALA A 166 12.90 7.90 -4.88
CA ALA A 166 14.19 8.14 -4.26
C ALA A 166 14.08 9.37 -3.33
N TYR A 167 14.53 9.19 -2.09
CA TYR A 167 14.70 10.25 -1.11
C TYR A 167 16.16 10.66 -1.05
N ASP A 168 16.40 11.95 -1.18
CA ASP A 168 17.65 12.64 -0.85
C ASP A 168 17.36 13.72 0.21
N GLU A 169 18.39 14.33 0.79
CA GLU A 169 18.27 15.31 1.89
C GLU A 169 17.44 16.55 1.51
N ALA A 170 17.42 16.91 0.23
CA ALA A 170 16.69 18.07 -0.29
C ALA A 170 15.59 17.73 -1.32
N LEU A 171 15.65 16.54 -1.93
CA LEU A 171 14.81 16.21 -3.10
C LEU A 171 14.14 14.86 -2.95
N ARG A 172 12.88 14.81 -3.40
CA ARG A 172 12.12 13.57 -3.57
C ARG A 172 11.88 13.40 -5.05
N THR A 173 12.53 12.42 -5.66
CA THR A 173 12.36 12.13 -7.09
C THR A 173 11.50 10.88 -7.20
N ALA A 174 10.38 10.99 -7.92
CA ALA A 174 9.54 9.86 -8.25
C ALA A 174 9.64 9.58 -9.74
N MET A 175 9.70 8.29 -10.09
CA MET A 175 9.53 7.79 -11.44
C MET A 175 8.23 6.99 -11.48
N LEU A 176 7.44 7.24 -12.52
CA LEU A 176 6.26 6.45 -12.87
C LEU A 176 6.45 5.93 -14.29
N VAL A 177 6.06 4.69 -14.52
CA VAL A 177 6.05 4.03 -15.82
C VAL A 177 4.64 3.53 -16.07
N ASP A 178 4.08 3.93 -17.20
CA ASP A 178 2.83 3.42 -17.77
C ASP A 178 3.22 2.58 -18.99
N GLY A 179 3.16 1.26 -18.84
CA GLY A 179 3.60 0.36 -19.89
C GLY A 179 2.54 0.25 -20.99
N LEU A 180 2.94 0.39 -22.25
CA LEU A 180 1.98 0.30 -23.36
C LEU A 180 1.38 -1.11 -23.48
N GLY A 181 0.13 -1.27 -23.04
CA GLY A 181 -0.62 -2.53 -23.10
C GLY A 181 -0.58 -3.32 -21.80
N HIS A 182 -0.62 -4.66 -21.87
CA HIS A 182 -0.54 -5.54 -20.69
C HIS A 182 0.29 -6.80 -20.98
N GLY A 183 0.59 -7.57 -19.93
CA GLY A 183 1.37 -8.80 -20.01
C GLY A 183 2.88 -8.57 -20.01
N ALA A 184 3.63 -9.62 -20.35
CA ALA A 184 5.08 -9.68 -20.16
C ALA A 184 5.87 -8.53 -20.82
N PRO A 185 5.58 -8.08 -22.07
CA PRO A 185 6.36 -7.00 -22.69
C PRO A 185 6.26 -5.67 -21.94
N ALA A 186 5.05 -5.26 -21.55
CA ALA A 186 4.83 -4.04 -20.78
C ALA A 186 5.49 -4.15 -19.39
N HIS A 187 5.37 -5.31 -18.75
CA HIS A 187 6.01 -5.60 -17.47
C HIS A 187 7.54 -5.50 -17.55
N ASP A 188 8.14 -6.07 -18.59
CA ASP A 188 9.59 -6.04 -18.79
C ASP A 188 10.10 -4.61 -19.03
N ALA A 189 9.35 -3.79 -19.77
CA ALA A 189 9.66 -2.37 -19.97
C ALA A 189 9.65 -1.60 -18.64
N ALA A 190 8.58 -1.72 -17.86
CA ALA A 190 8.48 -1.05 -16.55
C ALA A 190 9.56 -1.51 -15.58
N ARG A 191 9.85 -2.81 -15.54
CA ARG A 191 10.91 -3.38 -14.72
C ARG A 191 12.29 -2.86 -15.13
N ALA A 192 12.56 -2.75 -16.42
CA ALA A 192 13.83 -2.19 -16.93
C ALA A 192 14.02 -0.73 -16.50
N ALA A 193 12.98 0.10 -16.64
CA ALA A 193 13.01 1.49 -16.16
C ALA A 193 13.21 1.57 -14.64
N MET A 194 12.48 0.76 -13.86
CA MET A 194 12.67 0.71 -12.41
C MET A 194 14.11 0.33 -12.03
N HIS A 195 14.70 -0.67 -12.69
CA HIS A 195 16.09 -1.05 -12.44
C HIS A 195 17.06 0.09 -12.78
N ALA A 196 16.88 0.78 -13.91
CA ALA A 196 17.72 1.89 -14.31
C ALA A 196 17.60 3.10 -13.36
N PHE A 197 16.38 3.46 -12.94
CA PHE A 197 16.15 4.50 -11.93
C PHE A 197 16.85 4.17 -10.62
N ASN A 198 16.71 2.92 -10.19
CA ASN A 198 17.24 2.43 -8.93
C ASN A 198 18.77 2.36 -8.91
N ALA A 199 19.40 2.09 -10.06
CA ALA A 199 20.85 2.04 -10.21
C ALA A 199 21.49 3.42 -10.45
N SER A 200 20.70 4.41 -10.87
CA SER A 200 21.20 5.75 -11.16
C SER A 200 21.53 6.50 -9.87
N GLU A 201 22.60 7.31 -9.89
CA GLU A 201 22.87 8.34 -8.88
C GLU A 201 22.23 9.68 -9.24
N ALA A 202 21.87 9.88 -10.52
CA ALA A 202 21.22 11.09 -10.97
C ALA A 202 19.81 11.18 -10.37
N ARG A 203 19.58 12.22 -9.57
CA ARG A 203 18.26 12.56 -9.00
C ARG A 203 17.56 13.67 -9.78
N ASN A 204 18.29 14.32 -10.70
CA ASN A 204 17.72 15.28 -11.64
C ASN A 204 16.82 14.54 -12.65
N PRO A 205 15.52 14.89 -12.76
CA PRO A 205 14.61 14.21 -13.65
C PRO A 205 15.07 14.21 -15.12
N ALA A 206 15.59 15.32 -15.65
CA ALA A 206 15.99 15.40 -17.05
C ALA A 206 17.13 14.42 -17.39
N VAL A 207 18.13 14.31 -16.50
CA VAL A 207 19.24 13.36 -16.67
C VAL A 207 18.77 11.92 -16.47
N ALA A 208 17.83 11.69 -15.55
CA ALA A 208 17.26 10.37 -15.33
C ALA A 208 16.49 9.88 -16.57
N MET A 209 15.72 10.75 -17.23
CA MET A 209 14.89 10.40 -18.39
C MET A 209 15.69 9.78 -19.53
N ASP A 210 16.86 10.31 -19.88
CA ASP A 210 17.72 9.74 -20.92
C ASP A 210 18.18 8.32 -20.55
N GLY A 211 18.57 8.11 -19.28
CA GLY A 211 18.95 6.79 -18.78
C GLY A 211 17.79 5.78 -18.81
N LEU A 212 16.59 6.23 -18.46
CA LEU A 212 15.37 5.41 -18.54
C LEU A 212 15.03 5.04 -19.98
N HIS A 213 15.15 5.99 -20.91
CA HIS A 213 14.90 5.78 -22.34
C HIS A 213 15.82 4.70 -22.90
N GLN A 214 17.13 4.81 -22.64
CA GLN A 214 18.10 3.82 -23.09
C GLN A 214 17.83 2.43 -22.49
N ALA A 215 17.48 2.36 -21.21
CA ALA A 215 17.17 1.10 -20.55
C ALA A 215 15.92 0.40 -21.11
N MET A 216 14.91 1.18 -21.53
CA MET A 216 13.68 0.64 -22.11
C MET A 216 13.76 0.36 -23.60
N SER A 217 14.73 0.91 -24.33
CA SER A 217 14.85 0.80 -25.80
C SER A 217 14.99 -0.65 -26.30
N GLY A 218 15.45 -1.58 -25.46
CA GLY A 218 15.51 -3.01 -25.77
C GLY A 218 14.19 -3.77 -25.54
N THR A 219 13.15 -3.10 -25.03
CA THR A 219 11.85 -3.69 -24.67
C THR A 219 10.78 -3.27 -25.68
N ARG A 220 9.76 -4.12 -25.88
CA ARG A 220 8.58 -3.73 -26.68
C ARG A 220 7.58 -2.99 -25.77
N GLY A 221 7.32 -1.72 -26.05
CA GLY A 221 6.27 -0.94 -25.38
C GLY A 221 6.77 0.17 -24.43
N GLY A 222 8.08 0.35 -24.27
CA GLY A 222 8.65 1.46 -23.51
C GLY A 222 9.12 2.60 -24.40
N ALA A 223 8.63 3.81 -24.16
CA ALA A 223 9.17 5.07 -24.68
C ALA A 223 9.12 6.10 -23.56
N VAL A 224 10.06 7.04 -23.56
CA VAL A 224 10.18 8.14 -22.60
C VAL A 224 9.97 9.45 -23.33
#